data_AF-A0A7S0K8I3-F1
#
_entry.id   AF-A0A7S0K8I3-F1
#
_cell.length_a   1.000
_cell.length_b   1.000
_cell.length_c   1.000
_cell.angle_alpha   90.00
_cell.angle_beta   90.00
_cell.angle_gamma   90.00
#
_symmetry.space_group_name_H-M   'P 1'
#
loop_
_entity.id
_entity.type
_entity.pdbx_description
1 polymer ?
#
loop_
_entity_poly.entity_id
_entity_poly.type
_entity_poly.pdbx_seq_one_letter_code
_entity_poly.pdbx_strand_id
1 'polypeptide(L)'
;HEASVSARVVLLALLASFVKGYRRLLEQHVPAVAASLVGLLREVPDHAVNDRRDVLLALRHLVAAQFRDEFLPHLPALMDLDAVVGGGRAAHATLRTLAVSVVSELLHSAKNRLSLPLVARAIRTMGRVVHDTSLPLHTQTSAARLVLGFVDVVYHNKEADATQGRLLLST
;
A
#
# COMPACT_ATOMS: atom_id res chain seq x y z
N HIS A 1 26.03 -7.76 3.64
CA HIS A 1 24.91 -6.80 3.73
C HIS A 1 23.60 -7.46 3.27
N GLU A 2 23.53 -8.03 2.06
CA GLU A 2 22.32 -8.66 1.51
C GLU A 2 21.78 -9.85 2.34
N ALA A 3 22.64 -10.74 2.84
CA ALA A 3 22.22 -11.83 3.73
C ALA A 3 21.54 -11.35 5.03
N SER A 4 21.91 -10.16 5.52
CA SER A 4 21.27 -9.55 6.69
C SER A 4 19.89 -8.98 6.37
N VAL A 5 19.70 -8.45 5.16
CA VAL A 5 18.41 -7.96 4.67
C VAL A 5 17.45 -9.13 4.49
N SER A 6 17.85 -10.22 3.82
CA SER A 6 17.00 -11.39 3.63
C SER A 6 16.59 -12.05 4.96
N ALA A 7 17.52 -12.16 5.93
CA ALA A 7 17.19 -12.66 7.26
C ALA A 7 16.14 -11.78 7.99
N ARG A 8 16.25 -10.45 7.88
CA ARG A 8 15.26 -9.51 8.44
C ARG A 8 13.91 -9.65 7.75
N VAL A 9 13.88 -9.82 6.43
CA VAL A 9 12.65 -10.03 5.65
C VAL A 9 11.94 -11.28 6.15
N VAL A 10 12.62 -12.42 6.20
CA VAL A 10 12.02 -13.69 6.64
C VAL A 10 11.49 -13.59 8.06
N LEU A 11 12.29 -13.03 8.98
CA LEU A 11 11.89 -12.88 10.38
C LEU A 11 10.63 -11.99 10.51
N LEU A 12 10.62 -10.84 9.85
CA LEU A 12 9.48 -9.90 9.95
C LEU A 12 8.25 -10.42 9.21
N ALA A 13 8.41 -11.13 8.09
CA ALA A 13 7.32 -11.79 7.39
C ALA A 13 6.69 -12.90 8.23
N LEU A 14 7.52 -13.70 8.90
CA LEU A 14 7.09 -14.71 9.84
C LEU A 14 6.33 -14.08 11.01
N LEU A 15 6.88 -13.05 11.64
CA LEU A 15 6.20 -12.31 12.71
C LEU A 15 4.85 -11.76 12.25
N ALA A 16 4.79 -11.11 11.09
CA ALA A 16 3.56 -10.56 10.53
C ALA A 16 2.49 -11.64 10.30
N SER A 17 2.89 -12.85 9.89
CA SER A 17 1.96 -13.97 9.68
C SER A 17 1.30 -14.45 10.99
N PHE A 18 2.01 -14.37 12.13
CA PHE A 18 1.52 -14.80 13.45
C PHE A 18 0.65 -13.76 14.17
N VAL A 19 0.57 -12.53 13.65
CA VAL A 19 -0.13 -11.42 14.31
C VAL A 19 -1.60 -11.72 14.61
N LYS A 20 -2.30 -12.48 13.76
CA LYS A 20 -3.70 -12.84 14.02
C LYS A 20 -3.88 -13.75 15.24
N GLY A 21 -2.93 -14.66 15.50
CA GLY A 21 -3.00 -15.60 16.63
C GLY A 21 -2.53 -15.01 17.96
N TYR A 22 -1.66 -14.00 17.91
CA TYR A 22 -0.98 -13.45 19.10
C TYR A 22 -1.18 -11.94 19.24
N ARG A 23 -2.34 -11.42 18.78
CA ARG A 23 -2.61 -9.98 18.66
C ARG A 23 -2.22 -9.19 19.91
N ARG A 24 -2.68 -9.61 21.09
CA ARG A 24 -2.42 -8.90 22.37
C ARG A 24 -0.93 -8.78 22.72
N LEU A 25 -0.12 -9.76 22.32
CA LEU A 25 1.31 -9.79 22.63
C LEU A 25 2.12 -8.93 21.64
N LEU A 26 1.67 -8.88 20.38
CA LEU A 26 2.39 -8.25 19.29
C LEU A 26 1.98 -6.81 19.04
N GLU A 27 0.80 -6.37 19.49
CA GLU A 27 0.23 -5.03 19.26
C GLU A 27 1.23 -3.89 19.55
N GLN A 28 1.95 -3.95 20.67
CA GLN A 28 2.97 -2.94 21.03
C GLN A 28 4.18 -2.88 20.08
N HIS A 29 4.46 -3.95 19.34
CA HIS A 29 5.59 -4.04 18.41
C HIS A 29 5.19 -3.75 16.95
N VAL A 30 3.90 -3.79 16.63
CA VAL A 30 3.43 -3.60 15.26
C VAL A 30 3.87 -2.28 14.64
N PRO A 31 3.88 -1.13 15.33
CA PRO A 31 4.33 0.13 14.74
C PRO A 31 5.79 0.04 14.23
N ALA A 32 6.68 -0.55 15.03
CA ALA A 32 8.08 -0.75 14.65
C ALA A 32 8.24 -1.75 13.48
N VAL A 33 7.45 -2.82 13.48
CA VAL A 33 7.43 -3.81 12.39
C VAL A 33 6.93 -3.17 11.08
N ALA A 34 5.83 -2.40 11.13
CA ALA A 34 5.27 -1.72 9.98
C ALA A 34 6.29 -0.75 9.35
N ALA A 35 6.91 0.09 10.17
CA ALA A 35 7.97 1.00 9.73
C ALA A 35 9.16 0.24 9.11
N SER A 36 9.57 -0.87 9.73
CA SER A 36 10.67 -1.70 9.23
C SER A 36 10.36 -2.35 7.88
N LEU A 37 9.15 -2.88 7.69
CA LEU A 37 8.73 -3.48 6.41
C LEU A 37 8.67 -2.44 5.29
N VAL A 38 8.19 -1.22 5.58
CA VAL A 38 8.20 -0.12 4.61
C VAL A 38 9.64 0.32 4.29
N GLY A 39 10.54 0.33 5.27
CA GLY A 39 11.97 0.58 5.06
C GLY A 39 12.61 -0.47 4.15
N LEU A 40 12.30 -1.75 4.39
CA LEU A 40 12.83 -2.88 3.61
C LEU A 40 12.45 -2.82 2.13
N LEU A 41 11.30 -2.27 1.75
CA LEU A 41 10.95 -2.06 0.34
C LEU A 41 11.99 -1.20 -0.42
N ARG A 42 12.75 -0.34 0.28
CA ARG A 42 13.84 0.45 -0.28
C ARG A 42 15.20 -0.23 -0.19
N GLU A 43 15.39 -1.10 0.80
CA GLU A 43 16.66 -1.80 1.04
C GLU A 43 16.79 -3.08 0.20
N VAL A 44 15.68 -3.72 -0.16
CA VAL A 44 15.68 -4.97 -0.95
C VAL A 44 16.15 -4.68 -2.37
N PRO A 45 17.26 -5.31 -2.83
CA PRO A 45 17.76 -5.13 -4.19
C PRO A 45 16.73 -5.49 -5.27
N ASP A 46 16.81 -4.85 -6.45
CA ASP A 46 15.85 -5.08 -7.55
C ASP A 46 15.81 -6.52 -8.06
N HIS A 47 16.91 -7.27 -7.92
CA HIS A 47 17.00 -8.67 -8.33
C HIS A 47 16.43 -9.65 -7.29
N ALA A 48 16.26 -9.22 -6.03
CA ALA A 48 15.78 -10.04 -4.92
C ALA A 48 14.24 -10.08 -4.88
N VAL A 49 13.64 -10.61 -5.96
CA VAL A 49 12.18 -10.61 -6.17
C VAL A 49 11.43 -11.36 -5.06
N ASN A 50 11.99 -12.47 -4.57
CA ASN A 50 11.37 -13.28 -3.51
C ASN A 50 11.35 -12.54 -2.17
N ASP A 51 12.46 -11.92 -1.77
CA ASP A 51 12.50 -11.12 -0.53
C ASP A 51 11.47 -9.98 -0.60
N ARG A 52 11.37 -9.30 -1.75
CA ARG A 52 10.38 -8.24 -1.94
C ARG A 52 8.95 -8.77 -1.86
N ARG A 53 8.69 -9.94 -2.46
CA ARG A 53 7.39 -10.63 -2.34
C ARG A 53 7.04 -10.90 -0.89
N ASP A 54 7.99 -11.40 -0.10
CA ASP A 54 7.77 -11.73 1.30
C ASP A 54 7.47 -10.48 2.13
N VAL A 55 8.14 -9.35 1.86
CA VAL A 55 7.80 -8.05 2.45
C VAL A 55 6.36 -7.65 2.10
N LEU A 56 5.95 -7.77 0.83
CA LEU A 56 4.57 -7.43 0.41
C LEU A 56 3.53 -8.34 1.08
N LEU A 57 3.82 -9.63 1.23
CA LEU A 57 2.96 -10.57 1.95
C LEU A 57 2.87 -10.23 3.44
N ALA A 58 3.98 -9.85 4.06
CA ALA A 58 4.04 -9.39 5.45
C ALA A 58 3.17 -8.14 5.67
N LEU A 59 3.31 -7.14 4.79
CA LEU A 59 2.46 -5.95 4.80
C LEU A 59 0.99 -6.34 4.69
N ARG A 60 0.63 -7.20 3.74
CA ARG A 60 -0.73 -7.71 3.57
C ARG A 60 -1.27 -8.36 4.85
N HIS A 61 -0.46 -9.15 5.54
CA HIS A 61 -0.87 -9.80 6.78
C HIS A 61 -1.20 -8.79 7.89
N LEU A 62 -0.39 -7.72 8.04
CA LEU A 62 -0.66 -6.66 9.02
C LEU A 62 -1.93 -5.88 8.69
N VAL A 63 -2.14 -5.55 7.41
CA VAL A 63 -3.36 -4.87 6.93
C VAL A 63 -4.60 -5.73 7.21
N ALA A 64 -4.55 -7.01 6.85
CA ALA A 64 -5.63 -7.97 7.08
C ALA A 64 -5.86 -8.30 8.57
N ALA A 65 -4.88 -8.03 9.43
CA ALA A 65 -4.96 -8.17 10.88
C ALA A 65 -5.47 -6.89 11.59
N GLN A 66 -5.96 -5.91 10.83
CA GLN A 66 -6.52 -4.65 11.32
C GLN A 66 -5.48 -3.69 11.94
N PHE A 67 -4.21 -3.78 11.54
CA PHE A 67 -3.15 -2.84 11.92
C PHE A 67 -2.88 -1.77 10.86
N ARG A 68 -3.95 -1.39 10.15
CA ARG A 68 -3.91 -0.53 8.95
C ARG A 68 -3.46 0.89 9.30
N ASP A 69 -3.79 1.32 10.51
CA ASP A 69 -3.52 2.68 11.01
C ASP A 69 -2.03 2.96 11.18
N GLU A 70 -1.24 1.93 11.47
CA GLU A 70 0.21 2.00 11.58
C GLU A 70 0.88 2.38 10.25
N PHE A 71 0.18 2.22 9.12
CA PHE A 71 0.67 2.57 7.80
C PHE A 71 0.31 3.97 7.34
N LEU A 72 -0.53 4.71 8.07
CA LEU A 72 -0.92 6.08 7.69
C LEU A 72 0.28 7.02 7.47
N PRO A 73 1.30 7.05 8.34
CA PRO A 73 2.50 7.86 8.11
C PRO A 73 3.29 7.45 6.88
N HIS A 74 3.11 6.21 6.42
CA HIS A 74 3.86 5.58 5.33
C HIS A 74 3.10 5.57 3.99
N LEU A 75 1.82 5.95 3.98
CA LEU A 75 1.00 5.98 2.76
C LEU A 75 1.64 6.73 1.58
N PRO A 76 2.28 7.90 1.77
CA PRO A 76 2.95 8.59 0.67
C PRO A 76 4.02 7.72 -0.02
N ALA A 77 4.74 6.89 0.74
CA ALA A 77 5.71 5.96 0.16
C ALA A 77 5.03 4.79 -0.53
N LEU A 78 3.97 4.24 0.07
CA LEU A 78 3.25 3.08 -0.44
C LEU A 78 2.40 3.39 -1.69
N MET A 79 2.03 4.65 -1.91
CA MET A 79 1.35 5.11 -3.13
C MET A 79 2.27 5.25 -4.34
N ASP A 80 3.58 5.07 -4.17
CA ASP A 80 4.54 4.93 -5.27
C ASP A 80 4.67 3.44 -5.62
N LEU A 81 3.78 2.97 -6.50
CA LEU A 81 3.69 1.54 -6.84
C LEU A 81 4.96 1.02 -7.51
N ASP A 82 5.67 1.84 -8.28
CA ASP A 82 6.90 1.43 -8.94
C ASP A 82 8.03 1.23 -7.92
N ALA A 83 8.13 2.12 -6.92
CA ALA A 83 9.07 1.94 -5.81
C ALA A 83 8.73 0.73 -4.92
N VAL A 84 7.44 0.47 -4.69
CA VAL A 84 6.97 -0.69 -3.93
C VAL A 84 7.27 -2.00 -4.66
N VAL A 85 7.03 -2.05 -5.97
CA VAL A 85 7.26 -3.23 -6.82
C VAL A 85 8.74 -3.46 -7.12
N GLY A 86 9.55 -2.40 -7.18
CA GLY A 86 10.96 -2.46 -7.56
C GLY A 86 11.19 -2.30 -9.08
N GLY A 87 12.40 -1.91 -9.47
CA GLY A 87 12.74 -1.57 -10.86
C GLY A 87 12.96 -2.76 -11.79
N GLY A 88 13.09 -3.97 -11.23
CA GLY A 88 13.37 -5.18 -12.00
C GLY A 88 12.18 -5.67 -12.82
N ARG A 89 12.40 -6.03 -14.10
CA ARG A 89 11.34 -6.57 -15.00
C ARG A 89 10.63 -7.79 -14.41
N ALA A 90 11.36 -8.67 -13.73
CA ALA A 90 10.79 -9.86 -13.10
C ALA A 90 9.85 -9.52 -11.93
N ALA A 91 10.24 -8.56 -11.08
CA ALA A 91 9.40 -8.06 -10.00
C ALA A 91 8.15 -7.38 -10.56
N HIS A 92 8.33 -6.56 -11.60
CA HIS A 92 7.23 -5.91 -12.31
C HIS A 92 6.23 -6.91 -12.90
N ALA A 93 6.69 -8.02 -13.48
CA ALA A 93 5.80 -9.02 -14.06
C ALA A 93 5.02 -9.82 -12.98
N THR A 94 5.57 -10.01 -11.79
CA THR A 94 5.05 -10.96 -10.79
C THR A 94 4.41 -10.31 -9.56
N LEU A 95 4.86 -9.11 -9.17
CA LEU A 95 4.49 -8.48 -7.89
C LEU A 95 3.47 -7.35 -8.03
N ARG A 96 3.26 -6.78 -9.23
CA ARG A 96 2.33 -5.64 -9.41
C ARG A 96 0.95 -5.89 -8.85
N THR A 97 0.33 -7.03 -9.20
CA THR A 97 -1.00 -7.39 -8.72
C THR A 97 -1.06 -7.48 -7.20
N LEU A 98 -0.01 -8.04 -6.57
CA LEU A 98 0.09 -8.13 -5.11
C LEU A 98 0.26 -6.75 -4.47
N ALA A 99 1.18 -5.92 -4.98
CA ALA A 99 1.43 -4.57 -4.49
C ALA A 99 0.17 -3.70 -4.59
N VAL A 100 -0.49 -3.71 -5.75
CA VAL A 100 -1.77 -2.99 -5.96
C VAL A 100 -2.82 -3.48 -4.97
N SER A 101 -2.95 -4.79 -4.74
CA SER A 101 -3.93 -5.33 -3.79
C SER A 101 -3.69 -4.81 -2.37
N VAL A 102 -2.44 -4.85 -1.89
CA VAL A 102 -2.08 -4.36 -0.54
C VAL A 102 -2.34 -2.86 -0.41
N VAL A 103 -1.89 -2.07 -1.38
CA VAL A 103 -2.04 -0.62 -1.36
C VAL A 103 -3.52 -0.22 -1.49
N SER A 104 -4.29 -0.91 -2.32
CA SER A 104 -5.74 -0.66 -2.45
C SER A 104 -6.48 -0.91 -1.15
N GLU A 105 -6.15 -1.99 -0.42
CA GLU A 105 -6.78 -2.30 0.87
C GLU A 105 -6.45 -1.24 1.93
N LEU A 106 -5.18 -0.79 1.98
CA LEU A 106 -4.74 0.31 2.83
C LEU A 106 -5.50 1.61 2.52
N LEU A 107 -5.51 2.00 1.26
CA LEU A 107 -6.19 3.22 0.80
C LEU A 107 -7.69 3.16 1.07
N HIS A 108 -8.33 2.02 0.82
CA HIS A 108 -9.74 1.81 1.11
C HIS A 108 -10.07 2.02 2.58
N SER A 109 -9.25 1.45 3.47
CA SER A 109 -9.44 1.63 4.91
C SER A 109 -9.17 3.05 5.38
N ALA A 110 -8.18 3.72 4.79
CA ALA A 110 -7.76 5.04 5.22
C ALA A 110 -8.60 6.17 4.62
N LYS A 111 -9.43 5.91 3.60
CA LYS A 111 -10.01 6.94 2.72
C LYS A 111 -10.67 8.12 3.43
N ASN A 112 -11.37 7.87 4.54
CA ASN A 112 -12.10 8.90 5.30
C ASN A 112 -11.21 9.72 6.25
N ARG A 113 -9.93 9.37 6.36
CA ARG A 113 -8.93 9.98 7.25
C ARG A 113 -7.81 10.67 6.49
N LEU A 114 -7.83 10.60 5.16
CA LEU A 114 -6.82 11.22 4.31
C LEU A 114 -7.12 12.71 4.13
N SER A 115 -6.08 13.52 4.15
CA SER A 115 -6.16 14.91 3.70
C SER A 115 -6.42 14.98 2.18
N LEU A 116 -7.01 16.08 1.69
CA LEU A 116 -7.28 16.26 0.26
C LEU A 116 -6.06 16.03 -0.65
N PRO A 117 -4.84 16.48 -0.32
CA PRO A 117 -3.66 16.20 -1.14
C PRO A 117 -3.34 14.70 -1.25
N LEU A 118 -3.55 13.93 -0.17
CA LEU A 118 -3.35 12.48 -0.17
C LEU A 118 -4.45 11.77 -0.94
N VAL A 119 -5.71 12.23 -0.84
CA VAL A 119 -6.82 11.73 -1.66
C VAL A 119 -6.54 11.96 -3.15
N ALA A 120 -6.10 13.16 -3.54
CA ALA A 120 -5.71 13.47 -4.91
C ALA A 120 -4.62 12.52 -5.43
N ARG A 121 -3.61 12.26 -4.60
CA ARG A 121 -2.54 11.32 -4.94
C ARG A 121 -3.07 9.89 -5.08
N ALA A 122 -3.93 9.45 -4.17
CA ALA A 122 -4.54 8.13 -4.22
C ALA A 122 -5.40 7.94 -5.49
N ILE A 123 -6.21 8.95 -5.87
CA ILE A 123 -6.98 8.95 -7.12
C ILE A 123 -6.06 8.83 -8.32
N ARG A 124 -4.96 9.61 -8.40
CA ARG A 124 -4.00 9.49 -9.51
C ARG A 124 -3.33 8.13 -9.56
N THR A 125 -2.88 7.60 -8.42
CA THR A 125 -2.22 6.29 -8.35
C THR A 125 -3.18 5.18 -8.78
N MET A 126 -4.41 5.15 -8.25
CA MET A 126 -5.40 4.13 -8.60
C MET A 126 -5.97 4.34 -10.02
N GLY A 127 -6.08 5.58 -10.50
CA GLY A 127 -6.46 5.88 -11.89
C GLY A 127 -5.48 5.28 -12.88
N ARG A 128 -4.17 5.36 -12.63
CA ARG A 128 -3.16 4.66 -13.45
C ARG A 128 -3.36 3.15 -13.46
N VAL A 129 -3.74 2.55 -12.32
CA VAL A 129 -4.05 1.12 -12.22
C VAL A 129 -5.30 0.76 -13.04
N VAL A 130 -6.33 1.61 -13.03
CA VAL A 130 -7.56 1.39 -13.83
C VAL A 130 -7.26 1.34 -15.32
N HIS A 131 -6.34 2.18 -15.80
CA HIS A 131 -5.96 2.24 -17.21
C HIS A 131 -4.87 1.24 -17.63
N ASP A 132 -4.33 0.45 -16.69
CA ASP A 132 -3.28 -0.51 -16.98
C ASP A 132 -3.85 -1.86 -17.44
N THR A 133 -3.83 -2.06 -18.77
CA THR A 133 -4.32 -3.28 -19.43
C THR A 133 -3.45 -4.51 -19.18
N SER A 134 -2.25 -4.36 -18.61
CA SER A 134 -1.39 -5.48 -18.23
C SER A 134 -1.83 -6.17 -16.93
N LEU A 135 -2.68 -5.51 -16.13
CA LEU A 135 -3.20 -6.05 -14.88
C LEU A 135 -4.49 -6.86 -15.11
N PRO A 136 -4.80 -7.84 -14.24
CA PRO A 136 -6.08 -8.55 -14.30
C PRO A 136 -7.28 -7.60 -14.18
N LEU A 137 -8.35 -7.88 -14.94
CA LEU A 137 -9.57 -7.06 -14.94
C LEU A 137 -10.17 -6.87 -13.54
N HIS A 138 -10.09 -7.89 -12.68
CA HIS A 138 -10.54 -7.80 -11.29
C HIS A 138 -9.79 -6.73 -10.50
N THR A 139 -8.47 -6.62 -10.71
CA THR A 139 -7.61 -5.61 -10.07
C THR A 139 -7.98 -4.21 -10.55
N GLN A 140 -8.16 -4.03 -11.85
CA GLN A 140 -8.61 -2.76 -12.44
C GLN A 140 -9.98 -2.33 -11.88
N THR A 141 -10.92 -3.29 -11.82
CA THR A 141 -12.28 -3.04 -11.29
C THR A 141 -12.26 -2.64 -9.81
N SER A 142 -11.41 -3.29 -9.00
CA SER A 142 -11.24 -2.94 -7.59
C SER A 142 -10.68 -1.52 -7.42
N ALA A 143 -9.67 -1.16 -8.21
CA ALA A 143 -9.12 0.19 -8.22
C ALA A 143 -10.16 1.24 -8.65
N ALA A 144 -10.99 0.94 -9.65
CA ALA A 144 -12.07 1.85 -10.08
C ALA A 144 -13.09 2.10 -8.97
N ARG A 145 -13.52 1.06 -8.24
CA ARG A 145 -14.41 1.20 -7.08
C ARG A 145 -13.79 2.07 -5.99
N LEU A 146 -12.49 1.94 -5.78
CA LEU A 146 -11.77 2.76 -4.81
C LEU A 146 -11.71 4.23 -5.24
N VAL A 147 -11.44 4.52 -6.52
CA VAL A 147 -11.50 5.88 -7.08
C VAL A 147 -12.88 6.50 -6.87
N LEU A 148 -13.97 5.78 -7.19
CA LEU A 148 -15.34 6.24 -6.91
C LEU A 148 -15.55 6.54 -5.43
N GLY A 149 -15.06 5.66 -4.55
CA GLY A 149 -15.13 5.88 -3.11
C GLY A 149 -14.35 7.11 -2.63
N PHE A 150 -13.31 7.55 -3.35
CA PHE A 150 -12.61 8.81 -3.08
C PHE A 150 -13.36 10.02 -3.62
N VAL A 151 -14.06 9.91 -4.75
CA VAL A 151 -14.93 10.97 -5.26
C VAL A 151 -16.01 11.30 -4.22
N ASP A 152 -16.60 10.28 -3.59
CA ASP A 152 -17.55 10.49 -2.49
C ASP A 152 -16.92 11.27 -1.32
N VAL A 153 -15.68 10.94 -0.95
CA VAL A 153 -14.93 11.65 0.12
C VAL A 153 -14.68 13.11 -0.26
N VAL A 154 -14.30 13.38 -1.52
CA VAL A 154 -14.08 14.74 -2.03
C VAL A 154 -15.39 15.53 -2.04
N TYR A 155 -16.49 14.92 -2.49
CA TYR A 155 -17.80 15.58 -2.57
C TYR A 155 -18.34 15.97 -1.19
N HIS A 156 -18.15 15.11 -0.19
CA HIS A 156 -18.59 15.37 1.19
C HIS A 156 -17.57 16.17 2.02
N ASN A 157 -16.45 16.58 1.43
CA ASN A 157 -15.47 17.39 2.13
C ASN A 157 -16.06 18.79 2.40
N LYS A 158 -16.18 19.13 3.69
CA LYS A 158 -16.75 20.40 4.19
C LYS A 158 -15.69 21.46 4.50
N GLU A 159 -14.42 21.21 4.18
CA GLU A 159 -13.37 22.21 4.36
C GLU A 159 -13.64 23.43 3.47
N ALA A 160 -13.25 24.61 3.94
CA ALA A 160 -13.60 25.91 3.35
C ALA A 160 -13.12 26.12 1.90
N ASP A 161 -12.29 25.22 1.38
CA ASP A 161 -11.67 25.29 0.06
C ASP A 161 -12.30 24.28 -0.93
N ALA A 162 -13.64 24.26 -0.98
CA ALA A 162 -14.44 23.40 -1.87
C ALA A 162 -14.05 23.51 -3.37
N THR A 163 -13.37 24.60 -3.74
CA THR A 163 -12.76 24.82 -5.05
C THR A 163 -11.67 23.80 -5.39
N GLN A 164 -10.81 23.43 -4.44
CA GLN A 164 -9.75 22.45 -4.67
C GLN A 164 -10.30 21.05 -4.94
N GLY A 165 -11.34 20.64 -4.22
CA GLY A 165 -12.01 19.35 -4.45
C GLY A 165 -12.60 19.25 -5.86
N ARG A 166 -13.21 20.32 -6.36
CA ARG A 166 -13.76 20.37 -7.74
C ARG A 166 -12.67 20.35 -8.80
N LEU A 167 -11.56 21.07 -8.58
CA LEU A 167 -10.41 21.09 -9.48
C LEU A 167 -9.80 19.69 -9.67
N LEU A 168 -9.74 18.89 -8.61
CA LEU A 168 -9.23 17.50 -8.67
C LEU A 168 -10.10 16.55 -9.49
N LEU A 169 -11.40 16.84 -9.65
CA LEU A 169 -12.33 16.05 -10.47
C LEU A 169 -12.36 16.51 -11.94
N SER A 170 -11.75 17.66 -12.24
CA SER A 170 -11.79 18.30 -13.57
C SER A 170 -10.55 18.03 -14.44
N THR A 171 -9.52 17.39 -13.89
CA THR A 171 -8.27 17.01 -14.59
C THR A 171 -8.23 15.52 -14.86
#